data_AF-A0A0G0K196-F1
#
_entry.id   AF-A0A0G0K196-F1
#
_cell.length_a   1.000
_cell.length_b   1.000
_cell.length_c   1.000
_cell.angle_alpha   90.00
_cell.angle_beta   90.00
_cell.angle_gamma   90.00
#
_symmetry.space_group_name_H-M   'P 1'
#
loop_
_entity.id
_entity.type
_entity.pdbx_description
1 polymer ?
#
loop_
_entity_poly.entity_id
_entity_poly.type
_entity_poly.pdbx_seq_one_letter_code
_entity_poly.pdbx_strand_id
1 'polypeptide(L)'
;KGPEFYETLHFVLLETLKLFSPFMPFLSEAIYQNLKNPNDPESVHLCSWPKAGEIDEKLLADMQEVRNIVEIGHSLRAESGVRLRQPLAKIEIPIKLNEDLNTILKDELNVLEVVEGSVVKLDTILTPELKARGAMRDLVRLIQDLRKKSGLVAGQKVVLLYKADEEIEKIISEFQSEITKLTSVELKKTTEITGPETEFTLEGKKIYFKLEK
;
A
#
# COMPACT_ATOMS: atom_id res chain seq x y z
N LYS A 1 -9.54 -3.19 2.23
CA LYS A 1 -9.47 -3.78 3.60
C LYS A 1 -10.89 -4.07 4.06
N GLY A 2 -11.08 -5.10 4.88
CA GLY A 2 -12.40 -5.50 5.39
C GLY A 2 -12.96 -4.53 6.46
N PRO A 3 -14.23 -4.70 6.86
CA PRO A 3 -14.88 -3.87 7.88
C PRO A 3 -14.17 -3.92 9.25
N GLU A 4 -13.68 -5.09 9.65
CA GLU A 4 -12.96 -5.33 10.92
C GLU A 4 -11.72 -4.44 11.10
N PHE A 5 -11.02 -4.11 10.00
CA PHE A 5 -9.90 -3.19 10.04
C PHE A 5 -10.32 -1.78 10.46
N TYR A 6 -11.43 -1.28 9.92
CA TYR A 6 -11.91 0.07 10.21
C TYR A 6 -12.42 0.18 11.64
N GLU A 7 -13.09 -0.87 12.13
CA GLU A 7 -13.54 -0.95 13.53
C GLU A 7 -12.36 -0.96 14.49
N THR A 8 -11.34 -1.79 14.22
CA THR A 8 -10.14 -1.87 15.06
C THR A 8 -9.35 -0.55 15.04
N LEU A 9 -9.19 0.07 13.85
CA LEU A 9 -8.52 1.36 13.72
C LEU A 9 -9.26 2.46 14.46
N HIS A 10 -10.59 2.51 14.33
CA HIS A 10 -11.44 3.47 15.04
C HIS A 10 -11.30 3.33 16.55
N PHE A 11 -11.38 2.10 17.06
CA PHE A 11 -11.17 1.78 18.48
C PHE A 11 -9.79 2.25 18.96
N VAL A 12 -8.71 1.84 18.30
CA VAL A 12 -7.34 2.19 18.71
C VAL A 12 -7.12 3.71 18.69
N LEU A 13 -7.62 4.41 17.67
CA LEU A 13 -7.53 5.86 17.60
C LEU A 13 -8.26 6.54 18.76
N LEU A 14 -9.50 6.13 19.06
CA LEU A 14 -10.26 6.70 20.17
C LEU A 14 -9.58 6.46 21.52
N GLU A 15 -9.13 5.24 21.81
CA GLU A 15 -8.43 4.95 23.07
C GLU A 15 -7.11 5.74 23.18
N THR A 16 -6.39 5.87 22.07
CA THR A 16 -5.17 6.69 22.01
C THR A 16 -5.49 8.16 22.31
N LEU A 17 -6.54 8.73 21.72
CA LEU A 17 -6.92 10.13 21.97
C LEU A 17 -7.25 10.41 23.44
N LYS A 18 -7.85 9.46 24.15
CA LYS A 18 -8.10 9.57 25.60
C LYS A 18 -6.80 9.63 26.41
N LEU A 19 -5.77 8.87 26.00
CA LEU A 19 -4.43 8.92 26.62
C LEU A 19 -3.70 10.24 26.34
N PHE A 20 -3.88 10.78 25.13
CA PHE A 20 -3.23 12.03 24.71
C PHE A 20 -3.92 13.29 25.23
N SER A 21 -5.20 13.22 25.63
CA SER A 21 -5.98 14.39 26.02
C SER A 21 -5.37 15.26 27.14
N PRO A 22 -4.66 14.71 28.16
CA PRO A 22 -4.00 15.54 29.17
C PRO A 22 -2.79 16.32 28.63
N PHE A 23 -2.15 15.84 27.57
CA PHE A 23 -0.93 16.42 27.01
C PHE A 23 -1.20 17.33 25.81
N MET A 24 -2.19 16.99 24.99
CA MET A 24 -2.50 17.68 23.74
C MET A 24 -4.00 17.98 23.61
N PRO A 25 -4.60 18.72 24.56
CA PRO A 25 -6.06 18.79 24.74
C PRO A 25 -6.83 19.31 23.52
N PHE A 26 -6.27 20.28 22.80
CA PHE A 26 -6.90 20.85 21.61
C PHE A 26 -6.81 19.92 20.40
N LEU A 27 -5.66 19.25 20.22
CA LEU A 27 -5.48 18.32 19.11
C LEU A 27 -6.33 17.06 19.31
N SER A 28 -6.30 16.50 20.52
CA SER A 28 -7.09 15.32 20.85
C SER A 28 -8.58 15.59 20.68
N GLU A 29 -9.05 16.77 21.09
CA GLU A 29 -10.44 17.20 20.94
C GLU A 29 -10.81 17.37 19.46
N ALA A 30 -9.99 18.07 18.68
CA ALA A 30 -10.25 18.29 17.26
C ALA A 30 -10.35 16.97 16.49
N ILE A 31 -9.47 16.00 16.78
CA ILE A 31 -9.52 14.68 16.14
C ILE A 31 -10.72 13.88 16.65
N TYR A 32 -10.99 13.90 17.95
CA TYR A 32 -12.12 13.18 18.56
C TYR A 32 -13.47 13.61 17.99
N GLN A 33 -13.70 14.92 17.80
CA GLN A 33 -14.95 15.41 17.20
C GLN A 33 -15.22 14.87 15.78
N ASN A 34 -14.17 14.54 15.03
CA ASN A 34 -14.29 13.96 13.69
C ASN A 34 -14.48 12.43 13.71
N LEU A 35 -14.22 11.78 14.86
CA LEU A 35 -14.25 10.31 14.99
C LEU A 35 -15.40 9.81 15.88
N LYS A 36 -15.95 10.64 16.77
CA LYS A 36 -16.97 10.22 17.73
C LYS A 36 -18.26 9.76 17.04
N ASN A 37 -18.90 8.76 17.62
CA ASN A 37 -20.25 8.35 17.26
C ASN A 37 -21.29 9.23 17.97
N PRO A 38 -22.55 9.25 17.51
CA PRO A 38 -23.62 10.01 18.14
C PRO A 38 -23.88 9.67 19.62
N ASN A 39 -23.50 8.46 20.06
CA ASN A 39 -23.69 7.99 21.43
C ASN A 39 -22.47 8.22 22.34
N ASP A 40 -21.35 8.67 21.80
CA ASP A 40 -20.13 8.90 22.57
C ASP A 40 -20.20 10.22 23.36
N PRO A 41 -19.40 10.39 24.44
CA PRO A 41 -19.34 11.66 25.19
C PRO A 41 -19.09 12.86 24.27
N GLU A 42 -19.60 14.04 24.67
CA GLU A 42 -19.53 15.23 23.83
C GLU A 42 -18.09 15.61 23.46
N SER A 43 -17.15 15.46 24.41
CA SER A 43 -15.73 15.81 24.30
C SER A 43 -14.86 14.67 24.81
N VAL A 44 -13.63 14.56 24.30
CA VAL A 44 -12.63 13.59 24.77
C VAL A 44 -12.30 13.77 26.25
N HIS A 45 -12.44 15.01 26.76
CA HIS A 45 -12.19 15.35 28.16
C HIS A 45 -13.27 14.84 29.11
N LEU A 46 -14.42 14.42 28.57
CA LEU A 46 -15.50 13.78 29.31
C LEU A 46 -15.42 12.24 29.23
N CYS A 47 -14.47 11.70 28.47
CA CYS A 47 -14.25 10.27 28.44
C CYS A 47 -13.58 9.78 29.73
N SER A 48 -13.94 8.56 30.14
CA SER A 48 -13.20 7.86 31.19
C SER A 48 -11.84 7.42 30.67
N TRP A 49 -10.88 7.29 31.60
CA TRP A 49 -9.58 6.72 31.30
C TRP A 49 -9.71 5.30 30.72
N PRO A 50 -8.94 4.96 29.67
CA PRO A 50 -8.99 3.64 29.05
C PRO A 50 -8.64 2.55 30.07
N LYS A 51 -9.37 1.45 30.02
CA LYS A 51 -9.07 0.25 30.82
C LYS A 51 -8.17 -0.67 30.01
N ALA A 52 -7.19 -1.26 30.67
CA ALA A 52 -6.36 -2.28 30.05
C ALA A 52 -7.22 -3.50 29.69
N GLY A 53 -7.10 -3.96 28.44
CA GLY A 53 -7.70 -5.20 27.96
C GLY A 53 -6.81 -6.41 28.26
N GLU A 54 -7.19 -7.55 27.70
CA GLU A 54 -6.38 -8.77 27.74
C GLU A 54 -5.18 -8.65 26.81
N ILE A 55 -4.04 -9.22 27.21
CA ILE A 55 -2.79 -9.22 26.46
C ILE A 55 -2.52 -10.65 26.00
N ASP A 56 -2.45 -10.86 24.69
CA ASP A 56 -2.00 -12.11 24.11
C ASP A 56 -0.47 -12.09 23.95
N GLU A 57 0.24 -12.61 24.96
CA GLU A 57 1.70 -12.66 24.97
C GLU A 57 2.29 -13.49 23.82
N LYS A 58 1.57 -14.55 23.41
CA LYS A 58 2.03 -15.41 22.31
C LYS A 58 1.97 -14.66 20.99
N LEU A 59 0.85 -13.99 20.72
CA LEU A 59 0.71 -13.17 19.51
C LEU A 59 1.75 -12.03 19.47
N LEU A 60 2.04 -11.42 20.62
CA LEU A 60 3.09 -10.39 20.71
C LEU A 60 4.48 -10.95 20.36
N ALA A 61 4.82 -12.14 20.85
CA ALA A 61 6.07 -12.81 20.50
C ALA A 61 6.12 -13.15 19.01
N ASP A 62 5.06 -13.73 18.46
CA ASP A 62 4.97 -14.09 17.04
C ASP A 62 5.09 -12.83 16.14
N MET A 63 4.44 -11.72 16.51
CA MET A 63 4.58 -10.43 15.81
C MET A 63 5.98 -9.84 15.90
N GLN A 64 6.69 -10.04 17.01
CA GLN A 64 8.07 -9.59 17.15
C GLN A 64 8.99 -10.36 16.19
N GLU A 65 8.82 -11.68 16.07
CA GLU A 65 9.58 -12.48 15.12
C GLU A 65 9.30 -12.05 13.67
N VAL A 66 8.04 -11.80 13.32
CA VAL A 66 7.68 -11.28 11.98
C VAL A 66 8.39 -9.96 11.70
N ARG A 67 8.41 -9.01 12.65
CA ARG A 67 9.12 -7.74 12.49
C ARG A 67 10.62 -7.94 12.26
N ASN A 68 11.26 -8.83 13.02
CA ASN A 68 12.68 -9.15 12.83
C ASN A 68 12.95 -9.70 11.42
N ILE A 69 12.09 -10.58 10.91
CA ILE A 69 12.20 -11.14 9.55
C ILE A 69 11.98 -10.05 8.50
N VAL A 70 11.01 -9.15 8.69
CA VAL A 70 10.74 -8.02 7.80
C VAL A 70 11.96 -7.10 7.72
N GLU A 71 12.60 -6.79 8.84
CA GLU A 71 13.82 -5.98 8.87
C GLU A 71 14.97 -6.63 8.09
N ILE A 72 15.22 -7.92 8.32
CA ILE A 72 16.23 -8.69 7.57
C ILE A 72 15.87 -8.71 6.07
N GLY A 73 14.60 -8.94 5.74
CA GLY A 73 14.10 -8.95 4.37
C GLY A 73 14.32 -7.60 3.67
N HIS A 74 13.98 -6.49 4.32
CA HIS A 74 14.25 -5.15 3.79
C HIS A 74 15.75 -4.90 3.58
N SER A 75 16.60 -5.35 4.51
CA SER A 75 18.05 -5.23 4.36
C SER A 75 18.57 -6.03 3.15
N LEU A 76 18.15 -7.29 3.00
CA LEU A 76 18.53 -8.13 1.86
C LEU A 76 18.07 -7.52 0.51
N ARG A 77 16.89 -6.90 0.49
CA ARG A 77 16.40 -6.17 -0.70
C ARG A 77 17.28 -4.97 -1.02
N ALA A 78 17.66 -4.20 0.00
CA ALA A 78 18.52 -3.03 -0.16
C ALA A 78 19.91 -3.43 -0.70
N GLU A 79 20.52 -4.49 -0.15
CA GLU A 79 21.80 -5.04 -0.62
C GLU A 79 21.72 -5.54 -2.06
N SER A 80 20.61 -6.17 -2.43
CA SER A 80 20.38 -6.68 -3.79
C SER A 80 19.97 -5.59 -4.79
N GLY A 81 19.79 -4.34 -4.34
CA GLY A 81 19.35 -3.23 -5.18
C GLY A 81 17.90 -3.33 -5.69
N VAL A 82 17.08 -4.22 -5.13
CA VAL A 82 15.70 -4.45 -5.58
C VAL A 82 14.74 -3.51 -4.85
N ARG A 83 14.11 -2.60 -5.59
CA ARG A 83 13.09 -1.68 -5.08
C ARG A 83 11.92 -2.43 -4.46
N LEU A 84 11.37 -1.96 -3.33
CA LEU A 84 10.26 -2.61 -2.62
C LEU A 84 9.01 -2.85 -3.49
N ARG A 85 8.76 -1.97 -4.47
CA ARG A 85 7.59 -2.06 -5.37
C ARG A 85 7.69 -3.21 -6.39
N GLN A 86 8.89 -3.68 -6.67
CA GLN A 86 9.11 -4.85 -7.50
C GLN A 86 8.69 -6.10 -6.71
N PRO A 87 7.62 -6.82 -7.10
CA PRO A 87 7.30 -8.08 -6.42
C PRO A 87 8.42 -9.09 -6.62
N LEU A 88 8.69 -9.87 -5.58
CA LEU A 88 9.60 -11.01 -5.60
C LEU A 88 8.83 -12.33 -5.55
N ALA A 89 9.41 -13.40 -6.08
CA ALA A 89 8.75 -14.70 -6.14
C ALA A 89 8.47 -15.25 -4.74
N LYS A 90 9.53 -15.40 -3.94
CA LYS A 90 9.44 -16.05 -2.64
C LYS A 90 10.45 -15.52 -1.63
N ILE A 91 10.11 -15.74 -0.36
CA ILE A 91 11.02 -15.67 0.77
C ILE A 91 11.08 -17.02 1.48
N GLU A 92 12.27 -17.45 1.87
CA GLU A 92 12.48 -18.60 2.75
C GLU A 92 12.67 -18.09 4.17
N ILE A 93 11.97 -18.69 5.15
CA ILE A 93 12.03 -18.30 6.57
C ILE A 93 12.24 -19.52 7.47
N PRO A 94 12.97 -19.37 8.61
CA PRO A 94 13.27 -20.50 9.49
C PRO A 94 12.12 -20.93 10.40
N ILE A 95 10.99 -20.22 10.39
CA ILE A 95 9.87 -20.43 11.30
C ILE A 95 8.58 -20.69 10.53
N LYS A 96 7.70 -21.47 11.14
CA LYS A 96 6.35 -21.68 10.64
C LYS A 96 5.39 -20.66 11.25
N LEU A 97 4.86 -19.78 10.40
CA LEU A 97 3.87 -18.78 10.77
C LEU A 97 2.45 -19.28 10.47
N ASN A 98 1.46 -18.73 11.18
CA ASN A 98 0.06 -18.90 10.80
C ASN A 98 -0.25 -18.15 9.49
N GLU A 99 -1.42 -18.41 8.90
CA GLU A 99 -1.80 -17.80 7.61
C GLU A 99 -1.92 -16.26 7.68
N ASP A 100 -2.38 -15.72 8.81
CA ASP A 100 -2.54 -14.28 9.00
C ASP A 100 -1.18 -13.55 9.02
N LEU A 101 -0.21 -14.05 9.79
CA LEU A 101 1.14 -13.47 9.86
C LEU A 101 1.90 -13.67 8.55
N ASN A 102 1.69 -14.80 7.85
CA ASN A 102 2.22 -14.99 6.51
C ASN A 102 1.67 -13.93 5.54
N THR A 103 0.39 -13.57 5.66
CA THR A 103 -0.20 -12.53 4.82
C THR A 103 0.42 -11.16 5.11
N ILE A 104 0.62 -10.82 6.39
CA ILE A 104 1.31 -9.59 6.80
C ILE A 104 2.74 -9.57 6.26
N LEU A 105 3.49 -10.66 6.42
CA LEU A 105 4.86 -10.76 5.92
C LEU A 105 4.94 -10.59 4.40
N LYS A 106 4.01 -11.20 3.66
CA LYS A 106 3.90 -11.07 2.20
C LYS A 106 3.63 -9.64 1.77
N ASP A 107 2.76 -8.94 2.48
CA ASP A 107 2.40 -7.55 2.19
C ASP A 107 3.57 -6.59 2.46
N GLU A 108 4.24 -6.73 3.62
CA GLU A 108 5.37 -5.88 4.01
C GLU A 108 6.58 -6.05 3.09
N LEU A 109 6.91 -7.31 2.77
CA LEU A 109 8.05 -7.62 1.91
C LEU A 109 7.68 -7.70 0.43
N ASN A 110 6.42 -7.51 0.04
CA ASN A 110 5.94 -7.62 -1.33
C ASN A 110 6.48 -8.87 -2.07
N VAL A 111 6.21 -10.03 -1.47
CA VAL A 111 6.57 -11.37 -1.98
C VAL A 111 5.29 -12.16 -2.28
N LEU A 112 5.31 -13.03 -3.29
CA LEU A 112 4.13 -13.84 -3.64
C LEU A 112 3.97 -15.04 -2.69
N GLU A 113 5.10 -15.64 -2.31
CA GLU A 113 5.14 -16.86 -1.51
C GLU A 113 6.10 -16.76 -0.32
N VAL A 114 5.75 -17.46 0.76
CA VAL A 114 6.59 -17.66 1.95
C VAL A 114 6.79 -19.16 2.08
N VAL A 115 8.04 -19.60 2.14
CA VAL A 115 8.43 -21.01 2.18
C VAL A 115 9.24 -21.26 3.45
N GLU A 116 9.06 -22.42 4.07
CA GLU A 116 9.88 -22.83 5.21
C GLU A 116 11.30 -23.21 4.75
N GLY A 117 12.32 -22.65 5.39
CA GLY A 117 13.73 -22.84 5.10
C GLY A 117 14.56 -22.93 6.36
N SER A 118 15.89 -22.82 6.23
CA SER A 118 16.82 -22.82 7.39
C SER A 118 17.28 -21.41 7.78
N VAL A 119 17.20 -20.46 6.85
CA VAL A 119 17.66 -19.08 7.01
C VAL A 119 16.69 -18.15 6.30
N VAL A 120 16.70 -16.87 6.67
CA VAL A 120 15.95 -15.84 5.93
C VAL A 120 16.64 -15.57 4.60
N LYS A 121 15.98 -15.88 3.48
CA LYS A 121 16.53 -15.70 2.13
C LYS A 121 15.49 -15.23 1.15
N LEU A 122 15.85 -14.27 0.30
CA LEU A 122 15.00 -13.78 -0.78
C LEU A 122 15.39 -14.39 -2.12
N ASP A 123 14.39 -14.76 -2.91
CA ASP A 123 14.59 -15.06 -4.32
C ASP A 123 14.63 -13.76 -5.13
N THR A 124 15.83 -13.38 -5.56
CA THR A 124 16.08 -12.14 -6.32
C THR A 124 16.02 -12.35 -7.83
N ILE A 125 15.66 -13.55 -8.30
CA ILE A 125 15.55 -13.84 -9.73
C ILE A 125 14.28 -13.17 -10.28
N LEU A 126 14.48 -12.12 -11.09
CA LEU A 126 13.39 -11.38 -11.73
C LEU A 126 13.00 -12.02 -13.06
N THR A 127 11.92 -12.80 -13.04
CA THR A 127 11.27 -13.28 -14.27
C THR A 127 10.65 -12.12 -15.06
N PRO A 128 10.43 -12.27 -16.39
CA PRO A 128 9.75 -11.26 -17.19
C PRO A 128 8.38 -10.86 -16.64
N GLU A 129 7.61 -11.83 -16.13
CA GLU A 129 6.31 -11.61 -15.50
C GLU A 129 6.40 -10.76 -14.23
N LEU A 130 7.39 -11.02 -13.36
CA LEU A 130 7.61 -10.22 -12.15
C LEU A 130 7.98 -8.79 -12.51
N LYS A 131 8.85 -8.57 -13.50
CA LYS A 131 9.19 -7.22 -13.98
C LYS A 131 7.97 -6.49 -14.52
N ALA A 132 7.18 -7.14 -15.38
CA ALA A 132 5.94 -6.59 -15.90
C ALA A 132 4.96 -6.19 -14.78
N ARG A 133 4.85 -7.00 -13.72
CA ARG A 133 4.03 -6.69 -12.54
C ARG A 133 4.57 -5.51 -11.72
N GLY A 134 5.89 -5.39 -11.60
CA GLY A 134 6.54 -4.23 -10.99
C GLY A 134 6.28 -2.94 -11.78
N ALA A 135 6.47 -2.98 -13.09
CA ALA A 135 6.15 -1.91 -14.03
C ALA A 135 4.67 -1.49 -13.96
N MET A 136 3.74 -2.46 -13.90
CA MET A 136 2.32 -2.19 -13.74
C MET A 136 2.01 -1.44 -12.43
N ARG A 137 2.61 -1.83 -11.31
CA ARG A 137 2.42 -1.13 -10.03
C ARG A 137 2.97 0.28 -10.05
N ASP A 138 4.13 0.49 -10.67
CA ASP A 138 4.69 1.82 -10.86
C ASP A 138 3.75 2.69 -11.72
N LEU A 139 3.18 2.13 -12.80
CA LEU A 139 2.20 2.81 -13.64
C LEU A 139 0.91 3.17 -12.89
N VAL A 140 0.35 2.25 -12.09
CA VAL A 140 -0.83 2.53 -11.25
C VAL A 140 -0.56 3.70 -10.31
N ARG A 141 0.61 3.73 -9.67
CA ARG A 141 1.01 4.84 -8.80
C ARG A 141 1.10 6.15 -9.56
N LEU A 142 1.73 6.16 -10.74
CA LEU A 142 1.85 7.36 -11.57
C LEU A 142 0.46 7.93 -11.91
N ILE A 143 -0.48 7.06 -12.29
CA ILE A 143 -1.86 7.46 -12.57
C ILE A 143 -2.54 8.04 -11.31
N GLN A 144 -2.34 7.43 -10.15
CA GLN A 144 -2.92 7.93 -8.89
C GLN A 144 -2.31 9.27 -8.45
N ASP A 145 -1.01 9.46 -8.63
CA ASP A 145 -0.34 10.72 -8.32
C ASP A 145 -0.79 11.84 -9.29
N LEU A 146 -0.99 11.51 -10.58
CA LEU A 146 -1.62 12.41 -11.55
C LEU A 146 -3.05 12.78 -11.13
N ARG A 147 -3.85 11.79 -10.69
CA ARG A 147 -5.22 12.01 -10.23
C ARG A 147 -5.29 13.03 -9.09
N LYS A 148 -4.39 12.91 -8.12
CA LYS A 148 -4.27 13.84 -6.99
C LYS A 148 -3.87 15.24 -7.45
N LYS A 149 -2.85 15.36 -8.31
CA LYS A 149 -2.37 16.65 -8.83
C LYS A 149 -3.43 17.38 -9.65
N SER A 150 -4.28 16.65 -10.36
CA SER A 150 -5.35 17.22 -11.18
C SER A 150 -6.63 17.52 -10.41
N GLY A 151 -6.66 17.30 -9.09
CA GLY A 151 -7.81 17.64 -8.23
C GLY A 151 -9.06 16.79 -8.49
N LEU A 152 -8.90 15.59 -9.03
CA LEU A 152 -10.03 14.71 -9.37
C LEU A 152 -10.66 14.09 -8.11
N VAL A 153 -11.99 14.13 -8.03
CA VAL A 153 -12.75 13.57 -6.91
C VAL A 153 -12.72 12.04 -6.94
N ALA A 154 -12.67 11.38 -5.78
CA ALA A 154 -12.73 9.92 -5.69
C ALA A 154 -14.01 9.38 -6.36
N GLY A 155 -13.88 8.36 -7.23
CA GLY A 155 -15.00 7.74 -7.94
C GLY A 155 -15.32 8.31 -9.33
N GLN A 156 -14.76 9.46 -9.71
CA GLN A 156 -14.85 9.97 -11.08
C GLN A 156 -14.11 9.03 -12.04
N LYS A 157 -14.80 8.55 -13.08
CA LYS A 157 -14.20 7.85 -14.21
C LYS A 157 -13.58 8.88 -15.15
N VAL A 158 -12.33 8.66 -15.52
CA VAL A 158 -11.59 9.58 -16.39
C VAL A 158 -10.90 8.78 -17.48
N VAL A 159 -10.86 9.33 -18.69
CA VAL A 159 -10.11 8.77 -19.80
C VAL A 159 -8.72 9.39 -19.79
N LEU A 160 -7.71 8.53 -19.81
CA LEU A 160 -6.32 8.95 -19.76
C LEU A 160 -5.61 8.42 -21.00
N LEU A 161 -5.21 9.36 -21.84
CA LEU A 161 -4.49 9.09 -23.08
C LEU A 161 -3.02 8.84 -22.75
N TYR A 162 -2.45 7.78 -23.29
CA TYR A 162 -1.04 7.45 -23.09
C TYR A 162 -0.31 7.20 -24.40
N LYS A 163 0.98 7.53 -24.41
CA LYS A 163 1.96 7.16 -25.43
C LYS A 163 3.16 6.53 -24.73
N ALA A 164 3.50 5.30 -25.12
CA ALA A 164 4.57 4.52 -24.50
C ALA A 164 5.26 3.64 -25.56
N ASP A 165 6.44 3.10 -25.20
CA ASP A 165 7.15 2.13 -26.03
C ASP A 165 6.42 0.77 -26.10
N GLU A 166 6.69 -0.04 -27.14
CA GLU A 166 6.01 -1.33 -27.40
C GLU A 166 6.00 -2.29 -26.20
N GLU A 167 7.06 -2.32 -25.40
CA GLU A 167 7.11 -3.17 -24.20
C GLU A 167 6.11 -2.72 -23.13
N ILE A 168 5.93 -1.41 -22.95
CA ILE A 168 4.99 -0.86 -21.97
C ILE A 168 3.56 -0.99 -22.50
N GLU A 169 3.37 -0.86 -23.82
CA GLU A 169 2.06 -1.11 -24.45
C GLU A 169 1.60 -2.56 -24.23
N LYS A 170 2.51 -3.54 -24.34
CA LYS A 170 2.20 -4.94 -24.01
C LYS A 170 1.75 -5.08 -22.56
N ILE A 171 2.48 -4.50 -21.62
CA ILE A 171 2.13 -4.53 -20.18
C ILE A 171 0.76 -3.88 -19.93
N ILE A 172 0.49 -2.71 -20.53
CA ILE A 172 -0.80 -2.04 -20.36
C ILE A 172 -1.94 -2.88 -20.93
N SER A 173 -1.73 -3.54 -22.08
CA SER A 173 -2.73 -4.42 -22.69
C SER A 173 -3.00 -5.68 -21.85
N GLU A 174 -1.96 -6.25 -21.24
CA GLU A 174 -2.05 -7.44 -20.40
C GLU A 174 -2.79 -7.14 -19.08
N PHE A 175 -2.48 -6.00 -18.45
CA PHE A 175 -3.02 -5.63 -17.13
C PHE A 175 -4.15 -4.58 -17.18
N GLN A 176 -4.77 -4.36 -18.34
CA GLN A 176 -5.76 -3.28 -18.53
C GLN A 176 -6.93 -3.36 -17.53
N SER A 177 -7.43 -4.58 -17.29
CA SER A 177 -8.54 -4.84 -16.36
C SER A 177 -8.16 -4.51 -14.92
N GLU A 178 -6.96 -4.91 -14.48
CA GLU A 178 -6.45 -4.62 -13.14
C GLU A 178 -6.19 -3.12 -12.94
N ILE A 179 -5.55 -2.47 -13.92
CA ILE A 179 -5.25 -1.04 -13.84
C ILE A 179 -6.55 -0.23 -13.75
N THR A 180 -7.55 -0.55 -14.57
CA THR A 180 -8.85 0.15 -14.58
C THR A 180 -9.56 -0.03 -13.23
N LYS A 181 -9.54 -1.24 -12.66
CA LYS A 181 -10.14 -1.52 -11.35
C LYS A 181 -9.46 -0.74 -10.22
N LEU A 182 -8.13 -0.67 -10.23
CA LEU A 182 -7.35 0.00 -9.18
C LEU A 182 -7.35 1.53 -9.31
N THR A 183 -7.46 2.06 -10.52
CA THR A 183 -7.35 3.51 -10.77
C THR A 183 -8.68 4.20 -11.05
N SER A 184 -9.72 3.44 -11.42
CA SER A 184 -10.97 3.97 -11.98
C SER A 184 -10.73 4.87 -13.20
N VAL A 185 -9.66 4.60 -13.94
CA VAL A 185 -9.25 5.33 -15.15
C VAL A 185 -9.26 4.38 -16.33
N GLU A 186 -9.83 4.83 -17.45
CA GLU A 186 -9.76 4.12 -18.72
C GLU A 186 -8.54 4.61 -19.51
N LEU A 187 -7.62 3.70 -19.81
CA LEU A 187 -6.43 4.00 -20.60
C LEU A 187 -6.72 3.86 -22.11
N LYS A 188 -6.47 4.91 -22.88
CA LYS A 188 -6.58 4.89 -24.35
C LYS A 188 -5.24 5.26 -24.99
N LYS A 189 -4.83 4.48 -25.99
CA LYS A 189 -3.61 4.76 -26.78
C LYS A 189 -3.84 5.95 -27.69
N THR A 190 -2.89 6.88 -27.75
CA THR A 190 -2.89 7.96 -28.76
C THR A 190 -1.51 8.12 -29.40
N THR A 191 -1.48 8.43 -30.70
CA THR A 191 -0.25 8.65 -31.47
C THR A 191 0.25 10.11 -31.40
N GLU A 192 -0.65 11.05 -31.13
CA GLU A 192 -0.37 12.48 -30.98
C GLU A 192 -0.83 12.98 -29.61
N ILE A 193 0.11 13.51 -28.83
CA ILE A 193 -0.20 14.25 -27.61
C ILE A 193 0.03 15.73 -27.95
N THR A 194 -1.06 16.48 -28.04
CA THR A 194 -1.03 17.94 -28.20
C THR A 194 -1.57 18.58 -26.91
N GLY A 195 -0.69 19.19 -26.11
CA GLY A 195 -1.03 19.83 -24.83
C GLY A 195 0.05 19.67 -23.75
N PRO A 196 -0.16 20.16 -22.51
CA PRO A 196 0.83 20.04 -21.43
C PRO A 196 1.01 18.57 -21.04
N GLU A 197 2.10 17.98 -21.51
CA GLU A 197 2.45 16.58 -21.26
C GLU A 197 3.04 16.43 -19.86
N THR A 198 2.68 15.36 -19.15
CA THR A 198 3.47 14.94 -17.99
C THR A 198 4.35 13.77 -18.41
N GLU A 199 5.65 14.03 -18.52
CA GLU A 199 6.66 13.03 -18.85
C GLU A 199 7.04 12.25 -17.59
N PHE A 200 7.01 10.92 -17.69
CA PHE A 200 7.53 10.05 -16.65
C PHE A 200 8.48 9.01 -17.23
N THR A 201 9.49 8.65 -16.45
CA THR A 201 10.41 7.57 -16.77
C THR A 201 10.01 6.32 -15.99
N LEU A 202 9.64 5.26 -16.70
CA LEU A 202 9.36 3.95 -16.14
C LEU A 202 10.40 2.97 -16.70
N GLU A 203 11.19 2.35 -15.82
CA GLU A 203 12.28 1.43 -16.19
C GLU A 203 13.27 1.98 -17.25
N GLY A 204 13.51 3.30 -17.26
CA GLY A 204 14.40 3.96 -18.22
C GLY A 204 13.72 4.37 -19.54
N LYS A 205 12.43 4.06 -19.72
CA LYS A 205 11.63 4.39 -20.90
C LYS A 205 10.63 5.50 -20.61
N LYS A 206 10.33 6.32 -21.61
CA LYS A 206 9.48 7.51 -21.46
C LYS A 206 8.01 7.13 -21.70
N ILE A 207 7.16 7.52 -20.76
CA ILE A 207 5.71 7.46 -20.89
C ILE A 207 5.17 8.88 -20.80
N TYR A 208 4.26 9.20 -21.71
CA TYR A 208 3.57 10.48 -21.74
C TYR A 208 2.09 10.26 -21.45
N PHE A 209 1.54 11.08 -20.55
CA PHE A 209 0.14 11.03 -20.17
C PHE A 209 -0.58 12.34 -20.45
N LYS A 210 -1.83 12.23 -20.92
CA LYS A 210 -2.78 13.34 -21.07
C LYS A 210 -4.14 12.95 -20.51
N LEU A 211 -4.68 13.82 -19.66
CA LEU A 211 -6.05 13.68 -19.16
C LEU A 211 -7.02 14.26 -20.17
N GLU A 212 -8.02 13.46 -20.57
CA GLU A 212 -9.19 13.92 -21.29
C GLU A 212 -10.31 14.15 -20.26
N LYS A 213 -10.70 15.41 -20.06
CA LYS A 213 -11.75 15.80 -19.12
C LYS A 213 -13.14 15.56 -19.68
#